data_AF-A0A1I7W7J9-F1
#
_entry.id   AF-A0A1I7W7J9-F1
#
_cell.length_a   1.000
_cell.length_b   1.000
_cell.length_c   1.000
_cell.angle_alpha   90.00
_cell.angle_beta   90.00
_cell.angle_gamma   90.00
#
_symmetry.space_group_name_H-M   'P 1'
#
loop_
_entity.id
_entity.type
_entity.pdbx_description
1 polymer ?
#
loop_
_entity_poly.entity_id
_entity_poly.type
_entity_poly.pdbx_seq_one_letter_code
_entity_poly.pdbx_strand_id
1 'polypeptide(L)'
;MTESPPRIKLDIDLDAPTIILPRLSSSHDVVVLILGNLKVNNVITGNIQHSKIIMDNMDVKLTEMKFGIGRVDDNTEIASMCNILKPLTFVISIKRNLTFGIVKDLPEVALDAHIPSIELDMSEEDYTTLMQVCNTHLSFELVVTVVFQTLSGNLAEGKDVAPNKISTDISNESCILDFKDDLEIEMKASKSKVDFQFRIDMIIAVLYTGLYVCRACITFININF
;
A
#
# COMPACT_ATOMS: atom_id res chain seq x y z
N MET A 1 -9.80 27.11 19.32
CA MET A 1 -8.39 27.25 18.88
C MET A 1 -8.22 26.39 17.65
N THR A 2 -7.95 26.96 16.48
CA THR A 2 -7.63 26.20 15.27
C THR A 2 -6.17 25.77 15.36
N GLU A 3 -5.94 24.57 15.87
CA GLU A 3 -4.61 23.97 15.90
C GLU A 3 -4.13 23.74 14.47
N SER A 4 -2.90 24.18 14.16
CA SER A 4 -2.31 23.95 12.85
C SER A 4 -1.98 22.46 12.69
N PRO A 5 -2.28 21.83 11.55
CA PRO A 5 -1.99 20.41 11.37
C PRO A 5 -0.49 20.13 11.46
N PRO A 6 -0.08 18.97 11.99
CA PRO A 6 1.32 18.59 12.08
C PRO A 6 1.95 18.51 10.69
N ARG A 7 3.18 19.03 10.56
CA ARG A 7 3.94 19.11 9.31
C ARG A 7 5.22 18.30 9.45
N ILE A 8 5.21 17.07 8.95
CA ILE A 8 6.34 16.15 9.06
C ILE A 8 6.99 16.00 7.69
N LYS A 9 8.29 16.30 7.60
CA LYS A 9 9.14 15.93 6.46
C LYS A 9 9.67 14.52 6.71
N LEU A 10 9.47 13.65 5.74
CA LEU A 10 9.74 12.22 5.77
C LEU A 10 10.29 11.80 4.40
N ASP A 11 11.60 11.66 4.33
CA ASP A 11 12.30 11.04 3.20
C ASP A 11 12.88 9.71 3.68
N ILE A 12 12.51 8.62 3.02
CA ILE A 12 12.85 7.24 3.39
C ILE A 12 13.48 6.56 2.17
N ASP A 13 14.53 5.78 2.41
CA ASP A 13 15.10 4.82 1.47
C ASP A 13 15.41 3.55 2.25
N LEU A 14 14.64 2.48 2.03
CA LEU A 14 14.78 1.22 2.75
C LEU A 14 14.47 0.01 1.86
N ASP A 15 15.04 -1.13 2.23
CA ASP A 15 14.65 -2.41 1.66
C ASP A 15 13.26 -2.79 2.19
N ALA A 16 12.31 -2.85 1.27
CA ALA A 16 10.91 -3.10 1.56
C ALA A 16 10.71 -4.57 1.98
N PRO A 17 9.72 -4.84 2.85
CA PRO A 17 9.54 -6.17 3.40
C PRO A 17 9.16 -7.20 2.32
N THR A 18 9.45 -8.46 2.63
CA THR A 18 8.92 -9.60 1.88
C THR A 18 7.68 -10.12 2.58
N ILE A 19 6.60 -10.27 1.83
CA ILE A 19 5.33 -10.78 2.30
C ILE A 19 5.23 -12.24 1.88
N ILE A 20 4.99 -13.12 2.85
CA ILE A 20 4.82 -14.56 2.63
C ILE A 20 3.40 -14.93 3.05
N LEU A 21 2.66 -15.53 2.12
CA LEU A 21 1.29 -15.95 2.32
C LEU A 21 1.17 -17.46 2.09
N PRO A 22 1.00 -18.28 3.14
CA PRO A 22 0.89 -19.73 2.97
C PRO A 22 -0.41 -20.11 2.26
N ARG A 23 -0.35 -21.14 1.40
CA ARG A 23 -1.54 -21.62 0.68
C ARG A 23 -2.63 -22.13 1.62
N LEU A 24 -2.20 -22.77 2.70
CA LEU A 24 -3.01 -23.26 3.82
C LEU A 24 -2.19 -23.08 5.10
N SER A 25 -2.83 -22.96 6.25
CA SER A 25 -2.16 -22.68 7.53
C SER A 25 -1.02 -23.65 7.91
N SER A 26 -1.05 -24.89 7.41
CA SER A 26 -0.04 -25.92 7.65
C SER A 26 0.85 -26.23 6.44
N SER A 27 0.74 -25.47 5.34
CA SER A 27 1.46 -25.74 4.10
C SER A 27 2.74 -24.92 4.02
N HIS A 28 3.84 -25.57 3.60
CA HIS A 28 5.07 -24.91 3.20
C HIS A 28 4.99 -24.25 1.82
N ASP A 29 3.95 -24.53 1.04
CA ASP A 29 3.73 -23.89 -0.26
C ASP A 29 3.12 -22.50 -0.02
N VAL A 30 3.77 -21.47 -0.55
CA VAL A 30 3.48 -20.06 -0.25
C VAL A 30 3.37 -19.22 -1.52
N VAL A 31 2.60 -18.15 -1.45
CA VAL A 31 2.68 -17.01 -2.35
C VAL A 31 3.66 -16.01 -1.74
N VAL A 32 4.63 -15.57 -2.54
CA VAL A 32 5.69 -14.66 -2.11
C VAL A 32 5.57 -13.36 -2.87
N LEU A 33 5.54 -12.25 -2.15
CA LEU A 33 5.61 -10.89 -2.70
C LEU A 33 6.81 -10.16 -2.09
N ILE A 34 7.83 -9.95 -2.91
CA ILE A 34 9.01 -9.17 -2.56
C ILE A 34 8.76 -7.75 -3.06
N LEU A 35 8.67 -6.78 -2.15
CA LEU A 35 8.40 -5.39 -2.51
C LEU A 35 9.64 -4.62 -3.02
N GLY A 36 10.84 -5.21 -2.85
CA GLY A 36 12.10 -4.67 -3.37
C GLY A 36 12.58 -3.47 -2.54
N ASN A 37 12.91 -2.33 -3.17
CA ASN A 37 13.30 -1.11 -2.44
C ASN A 37 12.17 -0.09 -2.42
N LEU A 38 11.87 0.43 -1.22
CA LEU A 38 10.89 1.47 -0.96
C LEU A 38 11.61 2.81 -0.77
N LYS A 39 11.24 3.76 -1.63
CA LYS A 39 11.67 5.15 -1.52
C LYS A 39 10.48 6.05 -1.35
N VAL A 40 10.46 6.83 -0.28
CA VAL A 40 9.42 7.82 -0.01
C VAL A 40 10.07 9.18 0.04
N ASN A 41 9.48 10.17 -0.62
CA ASN A 41 9.87 11.56 -0.45
C ASN A 41 8.60 12.38 -0.28
N ASN A 42 8.58 13.33 0.64
CA ASN A 42 7.44 14.22 0.76
C ASN A 42 7.81 15.72 0.77
N VAL A 43 6.90 16.55 0.28
CA VAL A 43 7.05 18.00 0.23
C VAL A 43 5.74 18.62 0.68
N ILE A 44 5.81 19.35 1.79
CA ILE A 44 4.69 20.11 2.31
C ILE A 44 4.67 21.47 1.62
N THR A 45 3.57 21.77 0.95
CA THR A 45 3.36 23.03 0.22
C THR A 45 2.15 23.76 0.76
N GLY A 46 2.28 25.06 1.01
CA GLY A 46 1.13 25.95 1.18
C GLY A 46 0.66 26.46 -0.18
N ASN A 47 -0.64 26.69 -0.36
CA ASN A 47 -1.14 27.30 -1.60
C ASN A 47 -0.93 28.83 -1.56
N ILE A 48 -0.21 29.39 -2.54
CA ILE A 48 0.05 30.83 -2.69
C ILE A 48 -1.25 31.63 -2.90
N GLN A 49 -2.28 31.01 -3.51
CA GLN A 49 -3.59 31.61 -3.77
C GLN A 49 -4.61 31.35 -2.65
N HIS A 50 -4.41 30.31 -1.83
CA HIS A 50 -5.27 29.95 -0.71
C HIS A 50 -4.42 29.66 0.53
N SER A 51 -4.09 30.70 1.28
CA SER A 51 -3.22 30.64 2.48
C SER A 51 -3.66 29.63 3.55
N LYS A 52 -4.91 29.16 3.48
CA LYS A 52 -5.48 28.15 4.39
C LYS A 52 -5.22 26.71 3.95
N ILE A 53 -4.84 26.45 2.70
CA ILE A 53 -4.61 25.08 2.20
C ILE A 53 -3.16 24.68 2.47
N ILE A 54 -3.00 23.56 3.17
CA ILE A 54 -1.71 22.91 3.38
C ILE A 54 -1.79 21.52 2.75
N MET A 55 -0.99 21.31 1.71
CA MET A 55 -0.87 20.02 1.03
C MET A 55 0.43 19.34 1.43
N ASP A 56 0.35 18.04 1.66
CA ASP A 56 1.50 17.16 1.76
C ASP A 56 1.53 16.27 0.52
N ASN A 57 2.52 16.51 -0.35
CA ASN A 57 2.71 15.76 -1.58
C ASN A 57 3.81 14.74 -1.34
N MET A 58 3.52 13.46 -1.52
CA MET A 58 4.43 12.37 -1.24
C MET A 58 4.54 11.45 -2.46
N ASP A 59 5.77 11.19 -2.88
CA ASP A 59 6.05 10.22 -3.95
C ASP A 59 6.61 8.95 -3.31
N VAL A 60 5.90 7.84 -3.51
CA VAL A 60 6.27 6.51 -3.06
C VAL A 60 6.71 5.71 -4.28
N LYS A 61 8.00 5.38 -4.35
CA LYS A 61 8.57 4.56 -5.41
C LYS A 61 8.91 3.18 -4.86
N LEU A 62 8.41 2.15 -5.55
CA LEU A 62 8.82 0.76 -5.34
C LEU A 62 9.61 0.31 -6.55
N THR A 63 10.75 -0.32 -6.32
CA THR A 63 11.63 -0.84 -7.38
C THR A 63 11.90 -2.32 -7.19
N GLU A 64 12.08 -3.04 -8.29
CA GLU A 64 12.40 -4.48 -8.30
C GLU A 64 11.37 -5.37 -7.57
N MET A 65 10.09 -4.99 -7.58
CA MET A 65 9.04 -5.83 -7.02
C MET A 65 8.98 -7.17 -7.77
N LYS A 66 8.96 -8.28 -7.02
CA LYS A 66 8.81 -9.64 -7.55
C LYS A 66 7.63 -10.32 -6.88
N PHE A 67 6.95 -11.16 -7.65
CA PHE A 67 5.83 -11.94 -7.16
C PHE A 67 5.88 -13.34 -7.76
N GLY A 68 5.54 -14.34 -6.96
CA GLY A 68 5.64 -15.72 -7.38
C GLY A 68 5.08 -16.69 -6.36
N ILE A 69 5.14 -17.97 -6.72
CA ILE A 69 4.83 -19.08 -5.83
C ILE A 69 6.14 -19.72 -5.40
N GLY A 70 6.25 -20.06 -4.13
CA GLY A 70 7.43 -20.64 -3.57
C GLY A 70 7.12 -21.69 -2.52
N ARG A 71 8.20 -22.16 -1.90
CA ARG A 71 8.16 -23.04 -0.76
C ARG A 71 9.06 -22.47 0.33
N VAL A 72 8.58 -22.48 1.56
CA VAL A 72 9.38 -22.15 2.75
C VAL A 72 9.96 -23.40 3.40
N ASP A 73 11.05 -23.24 4.13
CA ASP A 73 11.58 -24.27 5.02
C ASP A 73 10.93 -24.22 6.41
N ASP A 74 11.39 -25.06 7.33
CA ASP A 74 10.88 -25.11 8.71
C ASP A 74 11.23 -23.84 9.52
N ASN A 75 12.17 -23.02 9.05
CA ASN A 75 12.55 -21.75 9.65
C ASN A 75 11.79 -20.56 9.05
N THR A 76 10.83 -20.81 8.15
CA THR A 76 10.05 -19.80 7.40
C THR A 76 10.89 -18.98 6.40
N GLU A 77 12.05 -19.49 6.01
CA GLU A 77 12.87 -18.91 4.94
C GLU A 77 12.44 -19.45 3.58
N ILE A 78 12.54 -18.63 2.52
CA ILE A 78 12.16 -19.02 1.16
C ILE A 78 13.21 -19.99 0.61
N ALA A 79 12.89 -21.28 0.57
CA ALA A 79 13.75 -22.32 0.04
C ALA A 79 13.79 -22.34 -1.49
N SER A 80 12.65 -22.03 -2.13
CA SER A 80 12.54 -21.96 -3.60
C SER A 80 11.40 -21.03 -4.01
N MET A 81 11.55 -20.35 -5.15
CA MET A 81 10.53 -19.46 -5.70
C MET A 81 10.52 -19.53 -7.24
N CYS A 82 9.33 -19.75 -7.80
CA CYS A 82 9.03 -19.56 -9.20
C CYS A 82 8.45 -18.15 -9.39
N ASN A 83 9.16 -17.29 -10.12
CA ASN A 83 8.69 -15.92 -10.38
C ASN A 83 7.57 -15.94 -11.41
N ILE A 84 6.45 -15.32 -11.06
CA ILE A 84 5.31 -15.11 -11.94
C ILE A 84 5.36 -13.71 -12.55
N LEU A 85 5.68 -12.70 -11.75
CA LEU A 85 5.79 -11.32 -12.17
C LEU A 85 7.24 -11.01 -12.58
N LYS A 86 7.43 -10.45 -13.78
CA LYS A 86 8.73 -9.84 -14.12
C LYS A 86 8.96 -8.60 -13.25
N PRO A 87 10.21 -8.33 -12.82
CA PRO A 87 10.51 -7.25 -11.88
C PRO A 87 9.81 -5.93 -12.23
N LEU A 88 8.95 -5.46 -11.33
CA LEU A 88 8.09 -4.29 -11.54
C LEU A 88 8.61 -3.09 -10.76
N THR A 89 8.65 -1.92 -11.42
CA THR A 89 8.98 -0.64 -10.80
C THR A 89 7.90 0.37 -11.14
N PHE A 90 7.37 1.06 -10.13
CA PHE A 90 6.37 2.09 -10.32
C PHE A 90 6.40 3.12 -9.18
N VAL A 91 5.70 4.23 -9.41
CA VAL A 91 5.58 5.34 -8.48
C VAL A 91 4.10 5.58 -8.18
N ILE A 92 3.80 5.82 -6.90
CA ILE A 92 2.50 6.26 -6.40
C ILE A 92 2.69 7.68 -5.89
N SER A 93 1.96 8.63 -6.46
CA SER A 93 1.88 10.00 -6.00
C SER A 93 0.71 10.14 -5.03
N ILE A 94 0.97 10.63 -3.83
CA ILE A 94 -0.01 10.81 -2.76
C ILE A 94 -0.11 12.31 -2.47
N LYS A 95 -1.31 12.87 -2.49
CA LYS A 95 -1.56 14.26 -2.08
C LYS A 95 -2.53 14.26 -0.92
N ARG A 96 -2.08 14.70 0.24
CA ARG A 96 -2.92 14.82 1.44
C ARG A 96 -3.25 16.28 1.70
N ASN A 97 -4.53 16.59 1.84
CA ASN A 97 -5.00 17.89 2.29
C ASN A 97 -5.01 17.89 3.83
N LEU A 98 -3.94 18.43 4.43
CA LEU A 98 -3.81 18.52 5.89
C LEU A 98 -4.83 19.47 6.53
N THR A 99 -5.61 20.17 5.70
CA THR A 99 -6.61 21.18 6.09
C THR A 99 -8.02 20.81 5.63
N PHE A 100 -8.28 19.53 5.36
CA PHE A 100 -9.58 19.03 4.88
C PHE A 100 -10.76 19.36 5.81
N GLY A 101 -10.51 19.46 7.13
CA GLY A 101 -11.53 19.89 8.08
C GLY A 101 -12.06 21.31 7.84
N ILE A 102 -11.32 22.15 7.13
CA ILE A 102 -11.64 23.55 6.84
C ILE A 102 -11.90 23.76 5.34
N VAL A 103 -11.11 23.12 4.47
CA VAL A 103 -11.19 23.27 3.01
C VAL A 103 -11.52 21.93 2.36
N LYS A 104 -12.77 21.79 1.90
CA LYS A 104 -13.31 20.55 1.29
C LYS A 104 -13.35 20.57 -0.24
N ASP A 105 -12.78 21.61 -0.85
CA ASP A 105 -12.64 21.76 -2.31
C ASP A 105 -11.72 20.69 -2.93
N LEU A 106 -10.85 20.09 -2.11
CA LEU A 106 -9.93 19.02 -2.47
C LEU A 106 -10.19 17.80 -1.57
N PRO A 107 -9.97 16.57 -2.08
CA PRO A 107 -10.06 15.37 -1.25
C PRO A 107 -9.05 15.41 -0.10
N GLU A 108 -9.37 14.72 1.00
CA GLU A 108 -8.45 14.58 2.13
C GLU A 108 -7.19 13.83 1.73
N VAL A 109 -7.36 12.79 0.91
CA VAL A 109 -6.27 12.01 0.31
C VAL A 109 -6.58 11.78 -1.16
N ALA A 110 -5.69 12.18 -2.05
CA ALA A 110 -5.68 11.77 -3.44
C ALA A 110 -4.48 10.86 -3.71
N LEU A 111 -4.72 9.74 -4.37
CA LEU A 111 -3.72 8.78 -4.81
C LEU A 111 -3.73 8.72 -6.33
N ASP A 112 -2.56 8.87 -6.94
CA ASP A 112 -2.37 8.69 -8.38
C ASP A 112 -1.21 7.72 -8.61
N ALA A 113 -1.50 6.59 -9.24
CA ALA A 113 -0.51 5.59 -9.55
C ALA A 113 -0.55 5.22 -11.02
N HIS A 114 0.63 5.17 -11.64
CA HIS A 114 0.79 4.77 -13.03
C HIS A 114 1.77 3.60 -13.13
N ILE A 115 1.28 2.50 -13.70
CA ILE A 115 2.04 1.29 -13.97
C ILE A 115 2.09 1.10 -15.50
N PRO A 116 3.24 1.34 -16.14
CA PRO A 116 3.33 1.26 -17.60
C PRO A 116 3.05 -0.14 -18.13
N SER A 117 3.57 -1.17 -17.47
CA SER A 117 3.26 -2.55 -17.85
C SER A 117 3.39 -3.51 -16.68
N ILE A 118 2.53 -4.52 -16.67
CA ILE A 118 2.63 -5.70 -15.83
C ILE A 118 2.87 -6.89 -16.75
N GLU A 119 3.98 -7.60 -16.57
CA GLU A 119 4.31 -8.79 -17.35
C GLU A 119 4.31 -10.03 -16.44
N LEU A 120 3.49 -11.01 -16.81
CA LEU A 120 3.25 -12.24 -16.06
C LEU A 120 3.63 -13.45 -16.90
N ASP A 121 4.33 -14.41 -16.29
CA ASP A 121 4.62 -15.73 -16.83
C ASP A 121 4.05 -16.76 -15.83
N MET A 122 3.04 -17.55 -16.22
CA MET A 122 2.26 -18.36 -15.27
C MET A 122 1.81 -19.69 -15.87
N SER A 123 1.99 -20.78 -15.15
CA SER A 123 1.41 -22.07 -15.52
C SER A 123 -0.05 -22.21 -15.06
N GLU A 124 -0.77 -23.22 -15.57
CA GLU A 124 -2.10 -23.57 -15.08
C GLU A 124 -2.12 -23.91 -13.57
N GLU A 125 -1.06 -24.56 -13.09
CA GLU A 125 -0.89 -24.88 -11.66
C GLU A 125 -0.69 -23.61 -10.82
N ASP A 126 0.12 -22.68 -11.33
CA ASP A 126 0.34 -21.39 -10.68
C ASP A 126 -0.97 -20.59 -10.57
N TYR A 127 -1.73 -20.50 -11.66
CA TYR A 127 -3.03 -19.82 -11.68
C TYR A 127 -4.01 -20.44 -10.67
N THR A 128 -4.08 -21.77 -10.65
CA THR A 128 -4.96 -22.50 -9.74
C THR A 128 -4.59 -22.22 -8.29
N THR A 129 -3.30 -22.25 -7.97
CA THR A 129 -2.79 -21.95 -6.62
C THR A 129 -3.12 -20.51 -6.23
N LEU A 130 -2.87 -19.53 -7.10
CA LEU A 130 -3.19 -18.13 -6.82
C LEU A 130 -4.68 -17.92 -6.56
N MET A 131 -5.55 -18.50 -7.39
CA MET A 131 -7.00 -18.38 -7.21
C MET A 131 -7.46 -19.06 -5.92
N GLN A 132 -6.88 -20.20 -5.55
CA GLN A 132 -7.15 -20.84 -4.25
C GLN A 132 -6.76 -19.92 -3.10
N VAL A 133 -5.54 -19.37 -3.12
CA VAL A 133 -5.06 -18.45 -2.08
C VAL A 133 -5.95 -17.21 -2.00
N CYS A 134 -6.23 -16.54 -3.11
CA CYS A 134 -7.13 -15.38 -3.12
C CYS A 134 -8.51 -15.72 -2.53
N ASN A 135 -9.12 -16.84 -2.94
CA ASN A 135 -10.45 -17.22 -2.45
C ASN A 135 -10.44 -17.58 -0.96
N THR A 136 -9.42 -18.28 -0.48
CA THR A 136 -9.29 -18.70 0.92
C THR A 136 -8.91 -17.54 1.84
N HIS A 137 -8.16 -16.56 1.37
CA HIS A 137 -7.62 -15.50 2.24
C HIS A 137 -8.41 -14.20 2.19
N LEU A 138 -9.14 -13.91 1.11
CA LEU A 138 -10.01 -12.73 1.03
C LEU A 138 -11.36 -12.95 1.72
N SER A 139 -11.74 -14.20 2.03
CA SER A 139 -13.00 -14.55 2.69
C SER A 139 -12.86 -14.84 4.19
N PHE A 140 -11.64 -14.89 4.73
CA PHE A 140 -11.34 -15.21 6.14
C PHE A 140 -10.40 -14.16 6.77
N GLU A 141 -10.31 -14.11 8.10
CA GLU A 141 -9.33 -13.26 8.80
C GLU A 141 -7.91 -13.73 8.45
N LEU A 142 -7.19 -12.85 7.75
CA LEU A 142 -5.90 -13.15 7.13
C LEU A 142 -4.75 -13.13 8.15
N VAL A 143 -4.04 -14.25 8.29
CA VAL A 143 -2.74 -14.29 8.99
C VAL A 143 -1.63 -14.17 7.94
N VAL A 144 -1.02 -12.99 7.83
CA VAL A 144 0.12 -12.72 6.92
C VAL A 144 1.41 -12.71 7.72
N THR A 145 2.44 -13.42 7.23
CA THR A 145 3.80 -13.28 7.75
C THR A 145 4.52 -12.20 6.95
N VAL A 146 4.97 -11.15 7.65
CA VAL A 146 5.79 -10.08 7.06
C VAL A 146 7.21 -10.24 7.57
N VAL A 147 8.14 -10.48 6.66
CA VAL A 147 9.56 -10.65 6.98
C VAL A 147 10.30 -9.37 6.59
N PHE A 148 10.95 -8.76 7.57
CA PHE A 148 11.86 -7.64 7.35
C PHE A 148 13.27 -8.18 7.16
N GLN A 149 13.94 -7.76 6.09
CA GLN A 149 15.37 -8.05 5.92
C GLN A 149 16.15 -7.16 6.90
N THR A 150 16.98 -7.75 7.75
CA THR A 150 17.78 -7.01 8.72
C THR A 150 18.97 -6.35 8.02
N LEU A 151 19.12 -5.04 8.24
CA LEU A 151 20.36 -4.33 7.91
C LEU A 151 21.49 -4.91 8.76
N SER A 152 22.41 -5.65 8.15
CA SER A 152 23.61 -6.13 8.82
C SER A 152 24.58 -4.95 9.02
N GLY A 153 24.37 -4.20 10.10
CA GLY A 153 25.24 -3.15 10.59
C GLY A 153 25.63 -3.45 12.03
N ASN A 154 26.92 -3.76 12.26
CA ASN A 154 27.48 -4.03 13.57
C ASN A 154 27.32 -2.83 14.51
N LEU A 155 26.40 -2.90 15.49
CA LEU A 155 26.37 -2.01 16.65
C LEU A 155 26.00 -2.81 17.90
N ALA A 156 26.83 -2.65 18.92
CA ALA A 156 26.96 -3.48 20.11
C ALA A 156 25.78 -3.40 21.10
N GLU A 157 25.68 -4.45 21.91
CA GLU A 157 24.68 -4.77 22.95
C GLU A 157 24.38 -3.67 23.98
N GLY A 158 23.13 -3.64 24.47
CA GLY A 158 22.75 -2.87 25.67
C GLY A 158 21.30 -2.97 26.14
N LYS A 159 20.98 -4.05 26.88
CA LYS A 159 20.06 -4.24 28.04
C LYS A 159 18.56 -3.85 28.02
N ASP A 160 17.76 -4.89 28.28
CA ASP A 160 16.38 -5.07 28.79
C ASP A 160 15.65 -3.92 29.51
N VAL A 161 14.36 -3.71 29.13
CA VAL A 161 13.26 -3.34 30.05
C VAL A 161 11.93 -3.97 29.59
N ALA A 162 11.21 -4.57 30.54
CA ALA A 162 10.00 -5.40 30.41
C ALA A 162 8.69 -4.65 30.02
N PRO A 163 7.63 -5.36 29.54
CA PRO A 163 6.42 -4.74 29.00
C PRO A 163 5.35 -4.52 30.08
N ASN A 164 4.76 -3.31 30.11
CA ASN A 164 3.65 -2.97 31.00
C ASN A 164 2.32 -2.87 30.23
N LYS A 165 1.33 -3.65 30.69
CA LYS A 165 -0.08 -3.61 30.27
C LYS A 165 -0.76 -2.38 30.86
N ILE A 166 -1.49 -1.59 30.08
CA ILE A 166 -2.53 -0.70 30.62
C ILE A 166 -3.79 -0.76 29.75
N SER A 167 -4.88 -0.96 30.47
CA SER A 167 -6.27 -1.21 30.12
C SER A 167 -7.05 0.02 29.66
N THR A 168 -8.11 -0.27 28.93
CA THR A 168 -9.27 0.55 28.53
C THR A 168 -9.96 1.23 29.70
N ASP A 169 -10.29 2.52 29.55
CA ASP A 169 -11.47 3.14 30.16
C ASP A 169 -12.05 4.19 29.20
N ILE A 170 -13.30 3.96 28.79
CA ILE A 170 -14.16 4.89 28.04
C ILE A 170 -15.20 5.39 29.04
N SER A 171 -15.21 6.69 29.33
CA SER A 171 -16.32 7.37 29.97
C SER A 171 -16.87 8.45 29.04
N ASN A 172 -18.17 8.31 28.76
CA ASN A 172 -18.97 9.19 27.93
C ASN A 172 -19.31 10.47 28.70
N GLU A 173 -19.01 11.64 28.13
CA GLU A 173 -19.73 12.88 28.46
C GLU A 173 -20.01 13.70 27.20
N SER A 174 -21.29 13.85 26.91
CA SER A 174 -21.84 14.76 25.91
C SER A 174 -21.85 16.19 26.44
N CYS A 175 -21.48 17.18 25.63
CA CYS A 175 -21.86 18.57 25.85
C CYS A 175 -22.26 19.23 24.53
N ILE A 176 -23.55 19.53 24.44
CA ILE A 176 -24.19 20.35 23.42
C ILE A 176 -23.92 21.82 23.76
N LEU A 177 -23.41 22.60 22.80
CA LEU A 177 -23.54 24.06 22.82
C LEU A 177 -23.78 24.56 21.39
N ASP A 178 -25.01 25.03 21.17
CA ASP A 178 -25.46 25.77 20.01
C ASP A 178 -24.77 27.14 19.94
N PHE A 179 -24.16 27.45 18.80
CA PHE A 179 -23.95 28.83 18.38
C PHE A 179 -24.24 28.95 16.88
N LYS A 180 -25.32 29.68 16.58
CA LYS A 180 -25.64 30.20 15.25
C LYS A 180 -24.64 31.29 14.90
N ASP A 181 -24.03 31.18 13.73
CA ASP A 181 -23.64 32.33 12.94
C ASP A 181 -23.74 31.95 11.46
N ASP A 182 -24.69 32.61 10.79
CA ASP A 182 -24.97 32.49 9.37
C ASP A 182 -23.86 33.20 8.58
N LEU A 183 -23.04 32.42 7.87
CA LEU A 183 -22.27 32.89 6.73
C LEU A 183 -22.53 31.93 5.57
N GLU A 184 -23.32 32.41 4.61
CA GLU A 184 -23.58 31.74 3.33
C GLU A 184 -22.26 31.54 2.57
N ILE A 185 -21.68 30.36 2.71
CA ILE A 185 -20.64 29.87 1.81
C ILE A 185 -21.37 29.20 0.65
N GLU A 186 -21.23 29.75 -0.57
CA GLU A 186 -21.61 29.09 -1.81
C GLU A 186 -21.21 27.61 -1.74
N MET A 187 -22.20 26.71 -1.79
CA MET A 187 -22.01 25.28 -1.72
C MET A 187 -21.29 24.77 -2.97
N LYS A 188 -19.98 25.02 -3.05
CA LYS A 188 -19.08 24.25 -3.89
C LYS A 188 -19.14 22.81 -3.42
N ALA A 189 -19.41 21.90 -4.35
CA ALA A 189 -19.57 20.48 -4.05
C ALA A 189 -18.35 19.96 -3.25
N SER A 190 -18.61 19.41 -2.07
CA SER A 190 -17.60 18.74 -1.23
C SER A 190 -17.00 17.58 -2.01
N LYS A 191 -15.68 17.56 -2.18
CA LYS A 191 -14.98 16.39 -2.74
C LYS A 191 -15.06 15.20 -1.76
N SER A 192 -14.92 13.99 -2.30
CA SER A 192 -14.83 12.75 -1.53
C SER A 192 -13.65 12.80 -0.57
N LYS A 193 -13.73 12.05 0.54
CA LYS A 193 -12.61 11.95 1.49
C LYS A 193 -11.36 11.36 0.83
N VAL A 194 -11.56 10.38 -0.04
CA VAL A 194 -10.49 9.72 -0.79
C VAL A 194 -10.80 9.83 -2.28
N ASP A 195 -9.77 10.15 -3.06
CA ASP A 195 -9.76 10.12 -4.52
C ASP A 195 -8.66 9.15 -4.97
N PHE A 196 -9.02 8.12 -5.72
CA PHE A 196 -8.09 7.05 -6.10
C PHE A 196 -8.06 6.93 -7.62
N GLN A 197 -6.96 7.39 -8.21
CA GLN A 197 -6.67 7.26 -9.63
C GLN A 197 -5.58 6.21 -9.82
N PHE A 198 -5.90 5.19 -10.59
CA PHE A 198 -4.96 4.12 -10.86
C PHE A 198 -4.99 3.75 -12.34
N ARG A 199 -3.83 3.80 -12.98
CA ARG A 199 -3.67 3.49 -14.40
C ARG A 199 -2.65 2.38 -14.57
N ILE A 200 -3.06 1.34 -15.29
CA ILE A 200 -2.15 0.38 -15.92
C ILE A 200 -2.28 0.61 -17.42
N ASP A 201 -1.18 0.73 -18.17
CA ASP A 201 -1.31 0.86 -19.63
C ASP A 201 -1.45 -0.52 -20.28
N MET A 202 -0.68 -1.51 -19.83
CA MET A 202 -0.62 -2.83 -20.46
C MET A 202 -0.39 -3.97 -19.47
N ILE A 203 -1.15 -5.06 -19.64
CA ILE A 203 -0.87 -6.35 -19.01
C ILE A 203 -0.50 -7.35 -20.10
N ILE A 204 0.69 -7.93 -20.01
CA ILE A 204 1.12 -9.05 -20.85
C ILE A 204 1.13 -10.29 -19.96
N ALA A 205 0.41 -11.33 -20.35
CA ALA A 205 0.43 -12.61 -19.67
C ALA A 205 0.83 -13.71 -20.65
N VAL A 206 1.84 -14.49 -20.30
CA VAL A 206 2.17 -15.75 -20.96
C VAL A 206 1.71 -16.89 -20.07
N LEU A 207 0.74 -17.66 -20.57
CA LEU A 207 0.08 -18.74 -19.86
C LEU A 207 0.49 -20.07 -20.49
N TYR A 208 0.88 -21.03 -19.66
CA TYR A 208 1.37 -22.34 -20.11
C TYR A 208 0.50 -23.47 -19.55
N THR A 209 0.05 -24.40 -20.40
CA THR A 209 -0.64 -25.64 -19.99
C THR A 209 -0.11 -26.82 -20.81
N GLY A 210 0.56 -27.77 -20.13
CA GLY A 210 1.23 -28.89 -20.81
C GLY A 210 2.21 -28.42 -21.90
N LEU A 211 1.89 -28.70 -23.16
CA LEU A 211 2.68 -28.30 -24.33
C LEU A 211 2.21 -27.00 -24.99
N TYR A 212 1.12 -26.40 -24.50
CA TYR A 212 0.50 -25.21 -25.09
C TYR A 212 0.97 -23.94 -24.39
N VAL A 213 1.22 -22.90 -25.20
CA VAL A 213 1.55 -21.56 -24.73
C VAL A 213 0.53 -20.58 -25.30
N CYS A 214 -0.17 -19.87 -24.42
CA CYS A 214 -1.08 -18.78 -24.78
C CYS A 214 -0.45 -17.46 -24.35
N ARG A 215 -0.40 -16.47 -25.25
CA ARG A 215 0.05 -15.12 -24.91
C ARG A 215 -1.12 -14.17 -25.05
N ALA A 216 -1.53 -13.58 -23.94
CA ALA A 216 -2.53 -12.53 -23.89
C ALA A 216 -1.85 -11.17 -23.68
N CYS A 217 -2.33 -10.15 -24.39
CA CYS A 217 -1.93 -8.76 -24.18
C CYS A 217 -3.22 -7.95 -24.04
N ILE A 218 -3.40 -7.31 -22.89
CA ILE A 218 -4.57 -6.50 -22.58
C ILE A 218 -4.10 -5.09 -22.32
N THR A 219 -4.58 -4.14 -23.12
CA THR A 219 -4.30 -2.71 -22.95
C THR A 219 -5.47 -2.06 -22.23
N PHE A 220 -5.19 -1.33 -21.15
CA PHE A 220 -6.21 -0.63 -20.38
C PHE A 220 -6.09 0.88 -20.63
N ILE A 221 -7.23 1.55 -20.78
CA ILE A 221 -7.31 3.00 -20.96
C ILE A 221 -8.12 3.55 -19.80
N ASN A 222 -7.42 3.84 -18.68
CA ASN A 222 -7.92 4.35 -17.40
C ASN A 222 -8.99 3.49 -16.69
N ILE A 223 -8.68 3.07 -15.46
CA ILE A 223 -9.67 2.53 -14.53
C ILE A 223 -9.84 3.57 -13.43
N ASN A 224 -10.89 4.40 -13.53
CA ASN A 224 -11.28 5.29 -12.44
C ASN A 224 -12.22 4.50 -11.52
N PHE A 225 -11.86 4.36 -10.25
CA PHE A 225 -12.70 3.75 -9.21
C PHE A 225 -13.46 4.83 -8.42
#